data_AF-A0A956IGC7-F1
#
_entry.id   AF-A0A956IGC7-F1
#
_cell.length_a   1.000
_cell.length_b   1.000
_cell.length_c   1.000
_cell.angle_alpha   90.00
_cell.angle_beta   90.00
_cell.angle_gamma   90.00
#
_symmetry.space_group_name_H-M   'P 1'
#
loop_
_entity.id
_entity.type
_entity.pdbx_description
1 polymer ?
#
loop_
_entity_poly.entity_id
_entity_poly.type
_entity_poly.pdbx_seq_one_letter_code
_entity_poly.pdbx_strand_id
1 'polypeptide(L)'
;MSHPMSVSPQEQVFYPESDGEPMGETDVHRDETAACIDMLRWALRDEPLIYVAGDNFLYYEEGNPKAVVSPDVYVVRGVAGHQRRIYQLWKEQGHTPCFVMEMT
;
A
#
# COMPACT_ATOMS: atom_id res chain seq x y z
N MET A 1 -47.37 8.52 -8.27
CA MET A 1 -46.34 8.22 -9.28
C MET A 1 -44.99 8.28 -8.60
N SER A 2 -44.35 7.13 -8.39
CA SER A 2 -43.05 7.00 -7.76
C SER A 2 -41.96 7.28 -8.80
N HIS A 3 -41.08 8.25 -8.51
CA HIS A 3 -39.89 8.49 -9.32
C HIS A 3 -38.87 7.39 -9.01
N PRO A 4 -38.23 6.77 -10.02
CA PRO A 4 -37.08 5.91 -9.77
C PRO A 4 -35.89 6.79 -9.33
N MET A 5 -35.28 6.45 -8.19
CA MET A 5 -33.99 7.01 -7.80
C MET A 5 -32.96 6.57 -8.84
N SER A 6 -32.46 7.53 -9.62
CA SER A 6 -31.32 7.33 -10.50
C SER A 6 -30.09 7.03 -9.65
N VAL A 7 -29.59 5.80 -9.71
CA VAL A 7 -28.25 5.48 -9.19
C VAL A 7 -27.26 6.23 -10.08
N SER A 8 -26.62 7.27 -9.55
CA SER A 8 -25.52 7.93 -10.26
C SER A 8 -24.33 6.97 -10.36
N PRO A 9 -23.60 6.92 -11.48
CA PRO A 9 -22.33 6.20 -11.55
C PRO A 9 -21.43 6.75 -10.44
N GLN A 10 -20.84 5.89 -9.61
CA GLN A 10 -19.75 6.31 -8.74
C GLN A 10 -18.68 6.94 -9.62
N GLU A 11 -18.46 8.24 -9.50
CA GLU A 11 -17.28 8.88 -10.10
C GLU A 11 -16.07 8.06 -9.66
N GLN A 12 -15.28 7.62 -10.64
CA GLN A 12 -14.12 6.77 -10.38
C GLN A 12 -13.11 7.62 -9.60
N VAL A 13 -13.10 7.45 -8.28
CA VAL A 13 -12.20 8.19 -7.37
C VAL A 13 -10.75 7.88 -7.76
N PHE A 14 -9.98 8.92 -8.02
CA PHE A 14 -8.55 8.81 -8.33
C PHE A 14 -7.73 8.72 -7.03
N TYR A 15 -6.78 7.79 -7.01
CA TYR A 15 -5.85 7.57 -5.90
C TYR A 15 -4.43 7.85 -6.42
N PRO A 16 -3.80 8.97 -6.00
CA PRO A 16 -2.44 9.30 -6.40
C PRO A 16 -1.40 8.23 -6.03
N GLU A 17 -0.31 8.16 -6.77
CA GLU A 17 0.83 7.28 -6.43
C GLU A 17 1.92 8.03 -5.65
N SER A 18 1.79 9.36 -5.52
CA SER A 18 2.72 10.28 -4.87
C SER A 18 1.96 11.57 -4.54
N ASP A 19 2.46 12.32 -3.56
CA ASP A 19 2.03 13.69 -3.24
C ASP A 19 2.63 14.76 -4.19
N GLY A 20 3.52 14.36 -5.09
CA GLY A 20 4.20 15.24 -6.04
C GLY A 20 5.48 15.85 -5.49
N GLU A 21 5.84 15.59 -4.23
CA GLU A 21 7.07 16.05 -3.63
C GLU A 21 8.21 15.03 -3.86
N PRO A 22 9.48 15.47 -3.94
CA PRO A 22 10.60 14.56 -3.92
C PRO A 22 10.61 13.73 -2.62
N MET A 23 11.04 12.48 -2.70
CA MET A 23 11.30 11.67 -1.51
C MET A 23 12.36 12.38 -0.66
N GLY A 24 11.97 12.83 0.52
CA GLY A 24 12.78 13.65 1.43
C GLY A 24 13.80 12.87 2.25
N GLU A 25 13.97 11.58 1.96
CA GLU A 25 14.77 10.66 2.77
C GLU A 25 16.27 10.81 2.56
N THR A 26 17.03 10.46 3.60
CA THR A 26 18.50 10.42 3.53
C THR A 26 18.99 9.18 2.76
N ASP A 27 20.22 9.23 2.22
CA ASP A 27 20.81 8.07 1.55
C ASP A 27 20.87 6.84 2.48
N VAL A 28 21.19 7.04 3.76
CA VAL A 28 21.22 5.95 4.76
C VAL A 28 19.81 5.38 4.96
N HIS A 29 18.80 6.23 5.12
CA HIS A 29 17.41 5.77 5.29
C HIS A 29 16.94 4.95 4.09
N ARG A 30 17.22 5.43 2.87
CA ARG A 30 16.88 4.72 1.64
C ARG A 30 17.56 3.36 1.56
N ASP A 31 18.86 3.31 1.84
CA ASP A 31 19.65 2.09 1.69
C ASP A 31 19.27 1.04 2.76
N GLU A 32 19.02 1.45 4.00
CA GLU A 32 18.57 0.55 5.08
C GLU A 32 17.14 0.05 4.84
N THR A 33 16.22 0.90 4.37
CA THR A 33 14.85 0.51 4.01
C THR A 33 14.86 -0.52 2.88
N ALA A 34 15.64 -0.27 1.82
CA ALA A 34 15.80 -1.23 0.72
C ALA A 34 16.39 -2.57 1.19
N ALA A 35 17.44 -2.53 2.02
CA ALA A 35 18.05 -3.73 2.57
C ALA A 35 17.07 -4.53 3.44
N CYS A 36 16.28 -3.87 4.28
CA CYS A 36 15.28 -4.52 5.13
C CYS A 36 14.19 -5.21 4.30
N ILE A 37 13.65 -4.53 3.27
CA ILE A 37 12.67 -5.11 2.35
C ILE A 37 13.23 -6.36 1.66
N ASP A 38 14.46 -6.31 1.17
CA ASP A 38 15.10 -7.44 0.50
C ASP A 38 15.36 -8.61 1.45
N MET A 39 15.79 -8.32 2.69
CA MET A 39 15.97 -9.34 3.73
C MET A 39 14.65 -10.03 4.08
N LEU A 40 13.56 -9.28 4.24
CA LEU A 40 12.24 -9.84 4.53
C LEU A 40 11.69 -10.66 3.36
N ARG A 41 11.84 -10.19 2.12
CA ARG A 41 11.48 -10.96 0.92
C ARG A 41 12.24 -12.26 0.86
N TRP A 42 13.54 -12.24 1.14
CA TRP A 42 14.37 -13.44 1.17
C TRP A 42 13.99 -14.40 2.30
N ALA A 43 13.75 -13.88 3.50
CA ALA A 43 13.39 -14.67 4.67
C ALA A 43 12.02 -15.36 4.52
N LEU A 44 11.09 -14.73 3.79
CA LEU A 44 9.71 -15.19 3.62
C LEU A 44 9.43 -15.79 2.23
N ARG A 45 10.48 -16.02 1.43
CA ARG A 45 10.37 -16.45 0.02
C ARG A 45 9.61 -17.76 -0.22
N ASP A 46 9.55 -18.62 0.79
CA ASP A 46 8.86 -19.92 0.71
C ASP A 46 7.35 -19.80 1.02
N GLU A 47 6.87 -18.59 1.36
CA GLU A 47 5.46 -18.29 1.56
C GLU A 47 4.84 -17.68 0.28
N PRO A 48 3.95 -18.40 -0.43
CA PRO A 48 3.46 -17.94 -1.75
C PRO A 48 2.47 -16.77 -1.67
N LEU A 49 1.83 -16.58 -0.51
CA LEU A 49 0.84 -15.53 -0.27
C LEU A 49 1.38 -14.54 0.76
N ILE A 50 2.50 -13.91 0.42
CA ILE A 50 3.06 -12.81 1.20
C ILE A 50 3.49 -11.65 0.30
N TYR A 51 3.19 -10.44 0.76
CA TYR A 51 3.59 -9.20 0.11
C TYR A 51 4.44 -8.38 1.08
N VAL A 52 5.65 -8.03 0.64
CA VAL A 52 6.63 -7.22 1.39
C VAL A 52 6.97 -6.00 0.54
N ALA A 53 6.75 -4.82 1.10
CA ALA A 53 6.94 -3.55 0.43
C ALA A 53 7.21 -2.43 1.45
N GLY A 54 7.37 -1.21 0.93
CA GLY A 54 7.76 -0.02 1.66
C GLY A 54 7.68 1.18 0.73
N ASP A 55 7.61 2.39 1.29
CA ASP A 55 7.61 3.70 0.61
C ASP A 55 6.49 3.93 -0.42
N ASN A 56 5.59 2.96 -0.62
CA ASN A 56 4.47 3.09 -1.52
C ASN A 56 3.20 3.42 -0.74
N PHE A 57 2.32 4.23 -1.34
CA PHE A 57 1.06 4.61 -0.72
C PHE A 57 0.14 3.42 -0.46
N LEU A 58 -0.34 3.33 0.79
CA LEU A 58 -1.31 2.37 1.28
C LEU A 58 -2.60 3.10 1.64
N TYR A 59 -3.64 2.87 0.85
CA TYR A 59 -4.99 3.38 1.07
C TYR A 59 -5.84 2.40 1.87
N TYR A 60 -6.38 2.86 3.01
CA TYR A 60 -7.12 2.01 3.93
C TYR A 60 -8.64 2.26 3.95
N GLU A 61 -9.14 3.26 3.22
CA GLU A 61 -10.58 3.57 3.10
C GLU A 61 -10.98 3.81 1.63
N GLU A 62 -11.96 3.04 1.12
CA GLU A 62 -12.48 3.22 -0.24
C GLU A 62 -13.35 4.48 -0.32
N GLY A 63 -13.12 5.30 -1.34
CA GLY A 63 -13.78 6.57 -1.60
C GLY A 63 -13.06 7.78 -1.00
N ASN A 64 -12.00 7.57 -0.20
CA ASN A 64 -11.30 8.63 0.51
C ASN A 64 -9.79 8.66 0.16
N PRO A 65 -9.36 9.46 -0.84
CA PRO A 65 -7.94 9.58 -1.20
C PRO A 65 -7.05 10.21 -0.12
N LYS A 66 -7.60 10.69 1.00
CA LYS A 66 -6.83 11.22 2.14
C LYS A 66 -6.56 10.15 3.20
N ALA A 67 -7.23 9.00 3.13
CA ALA A 67 -7.00 7.86 4.01
C ALA A 67 -5.80 7.04 3.50
N VAL A 68 -4.61 7.63 3.56
CA VAL A 68 -3.37 7.09 3.02
C VAL A 68 -2.24 7.18 4.04
N VAL A 69 -1.40 6.15 4.06
CA VAL A 69 -0.12 6.12 4.77
C VAL A 69 0.97 5.60 3.84
N SER A 70 2.23 5.85 4.18
CA SER A 70 3.40 5.34 3.44
C SER A 70 4.43 4.83 4.45
N PRO A 71 4.27 3.60 4.96
CA PRO A 71 5.23 3.04 5.91
C PRO A 71 6.56 2.72 5.22
N ASP A 72 7.69 2.92 5.91
CA ASP A 72 9.02 2.57 5.37
C ASP A 72 9.09 1.08 5.00
N VAL A 73 8.56 0.20 5.85
CA VAL A 73 8.48 -1.25 5.58
C VAL A 73 7.20 -1.83 6.14
N TYR A 74 6.52 -2.69 5.36
CA TYR A 74 5.38 -3.46 5.83
C TYR A 74 5.26 -4.84 5.16
N VAL A 75 4.55 -5.75 5.86
CA VAL A 75 4.28 -7.11 5.38
C VAL A 75 2.79 -7.39 5.46
N VAL A 76 2.23 -7.96 4.39
CA VAL A 76 0.84 -8.45 4.31
C VAL A 76 0.85 -9.95 4.01
N ARG A 77 0.12 -10.73 4.80
CA ARG A 77 -0.12 -12.17 4.55
C ARG A 77 -1.44 -12.36 3.82
N GLY A 78 -1.54 -13.42 3.01
CA GLY A 78 -2.70 -13.75 2.18
C GLY A 78 -2.75 -13.03 0.81
N VAL A 79 -1.74 -12.20 0.51
CA VAL A 79 -1.65 -11.42 -0.73
C VAL A 79 -0.42 -11.87 -1.52
N ALA A 80 -0.58 -12.10 -2.84
CA ALA A 80 0.54 -12.49 -3.69
C ALA A 80 1.58 -11.36 -3.83
N GLY A 81 2.86 -11.73 -3.68
CA GLY A 81 3.99 -10.83 -3.84
C GLY A 81 4.23 -10.45 -5.30
N HIS A 82 3.88 -9.21 -5.66
CA HIS A 82 4.23 -8.58 -6.93
C HIS A 82 4.35 -7.08 -6.73
N GLN A 83 5.04 -6.40 -7.65
CA GLN A 83 5.23 -4.95 -7.57
C GLN A 83 3.89 -4.23 -7.72
N ARG A 84 3.66 -3.24 -6.85
CA ARG A 84 2.50 -2.35 -6.89
C ARG A 84 2.97 -0.91 -6.88
N ARG A 85 2.21 -0.05 -7.54
CA ARG A 85 2.38 1.41 -7.44
C ARG A 85 1.75 1.93 -6.15
N ILE A 86 0.56 1.43 -5.83
CA ILE A 86 -0.20 1.71 -4.62
C ILE A 86 -0.82 0.43 -4.07
N TYR A 87 -1.06 0.40 -2.78
CA TYR A 87 -1.81 -0.66 -2.11
C TYR A 87 -3.19 -0.14 -1.75
N GLN A 88 -4.26 -0.80 -2.20
CA GLN A 88 -5.64 -0.40 -1.91
C GLN A 88 -6.33 -1.55 -1.17
N LEU A 89 -6.63 -1.34 0.11
CA LEU A 89 -7.07 -2.40 1.03
C LEU A 89 -8.28 -3.19 0.50
N TRP A 90 -9.25 -2.52 -0.12
CA TRP A 90 -10.46 -3.14 -0.65
C TRP A 90 -10.21 -3.96 -1.92
N LYS A 91 -9.19 -3.62 -2.72
CA LYS A 91 -8.78 -4.45 -3.88
C LYS A 91 -8.08 -5.74 -3.45
N GLU A 92 -7.52 -5.73 -2.24
CA GLU A 92 -6.79 -6.84 -1.64
C GLU A 92 -7.64 -7.58 -0.59
N GLN A 93 -8.97 -7.58 -0.75
CA GLN A 93 -9.92 -8.31 0.10
C GLN A 93 -9.77 -8.02 1.60
N GLY A 94 -9.44 -6.78 1.96
CA GLY A 94 -9.30 -6.36 3.36
C GLY A 94 -8.05 -6.88 4.06
N HIS A 95 -7.07 -7.42 3.33
CA HIS A 95 -5.83 -7.88 3.93
C HIS A 95 -4.97 -6.69 4.35
N THR A 96 -4.82 -6.49 5.66
CA THR A 96 -4.05 -5.38 6.24
C THR A 96 -2.61 -5.81 6.51
N PRO A 97 -1.67 -4.86 6.62
CA PRO A 97 -0.35 -5.15 7.17
C PRO A 97 -0.44 -5.90 8.50
N CYS A 98 0.29 -7.01 8.62
CA CYS A 98 0.48 -7.74 9.88
C CYS A 98 1.77 -7.35 10.59
N PHE A 99 2.63 -6.59 9.92
CA PHE A 99 3.88 -6.04 10.42
C PHE A 99 4.15 -4.71 9.72
N VAL A 100 4.64 -3.73 10.49
CA VAL A 100 5.08 -2.41 10.04
C VAL A 100 6.35 -2.05 10.80
N MET A 101 7.30 -1.41 10.13
CA MET A 101 8.56 -0.92 10.70
C MET A 101 8.88 0.45 10.09
N GLU A 102 9.25 1.40 10.94
CA GLU A 102 9.67 2.76 10.57
C GLU A 102 11.16 2.93 10.92
N MET A 103 11.93 3.53 10.03
CA MET A 103 13.35 3.87 10.16
C MET A 103 13.48 5.34 10.63
N THR A 104 14.48 5.63 11.49
CA THR A 104 14.64 6.96 12.13
C THR A 104 16.09 7.34 12.34
#